data_AF-A0A1C3EGK1-F1
#
_entry.id   AF-A0A1C3EGK1-F1
#
_cell.length_a   1.000
_cell.length_b   1.000
_cell.length_c   1.000
_cell.angle_alpha   90.00
_cell.angle_beta   90.00
_cell.angle_gamma   90.00
#
_symmetry.space_group_name_H-M   'P 1'
#
loop_
_entity.id
_entity.type
_entity.pdbx_description
1 polymer ?
#
loop_
_entity_poly.entity_id
_entity_poly.type
_entity_poly.pdbx_seq_one_letter_code
_entity_poly.pdbx_strand_id
1 'polypeptide(L)'
;MRHARELSFPELQQLVTAIQELLYRDEDEAGMPFWNPERTWEGADICEELGQLMTHYELVPLDSDTNLPLLKGDIPDDTIGHRT
;
A
#
# COMPACT_ATOMS: atom_id res chain seq x y z
N MET A 1 -5.35 12.57 -5.96
CA MET A 1 -4.36 11.48 -5.95
C MET A 1 -3.06 11.99 -6.57
N ARG A 2 -1.95 11.84 -5.85
CA ARG A 2 -0.60 12.15 -6.33
C ARG A 2 -0.10 11.00 -7.22
N HIS A 3 0.68 11.30 -8.26
CA HIS A 3 1.37 10.26 -9.01
C HIS A 3 2.67 9.87 -8.30
N ALA A 4 2.99 8.57 -8.25
CA ALA A 4 4.23 8.09 -7.63
C ALA A 4 5.51 8.76 -8.19
N ARG A 5 5.51 9.18 -9.47
CA ARG A 5 6.62 9.92 -10.09
C ARG A 5 6.85 11.32 -9.52
N GLU A 6 5.88 11.85 -8.77
CA GLU A 6 5.95 13.16 -8.11
C GLU A 6 6.55 13.05 -6.71
N LEU A 7 6.75 11.83 -6.18
CA LEU A 7 7.51 11.61 -4.97
C LEU A 7 8.97 11.95 -5.19
N SER A 8 9.54 12.66 -4.22
CA SER A 8 10.98 12.84 -4.13
C SER A 8 11.67 11.49 -3.91
N PHE A 9 12.95 11.42 -4.28
CA PHE A 9 13.73 10.20 -4.06
C PHE A 9 13.71 9.72 -2.59
N PRO A 10 13.86 10.60 -1.56
CA PRO A 10 13.73 10.18 -0.17
C PRO A 10 12.36 9.62 0.18
N GLU A 11 11.27 10.21 -0.34
CA GLU A 11 9.90 9.69 -0.12
C GLU A 11 9.72 8.31 -0.76
N LEU A 12 10.20 8.13 -2.00
CA LEU A 12 10.18 6.83 -2.68
C LEU A 12 10.98 5.77 -1.94
N GLN A 13 12.17 6.13 -1.46
CA GLN A 13 13.02 5.21 -0.70
C GLN A 13 12.32 4.78 0.58
N GLN A 14 11.72 5.71 1.33
CA GLN A 14 10.98 5.38 2.56
C GLN A 14 9.77 4.48 2.27
N LEU A 15 9.00 4.79 1.22
CA LEU A 15 7.85 4.00 0.80
C LEU A 15 8.26 2.56 0.44
N VAL A 16 9.29 2.40 -0.38
CA VAL A 16 9.78 1.07 -0.78
C VAL A 16 10.32 0.30 0.41
N THR A 17 11.10 0.93 1.29
CA THR A 17 11.57 0.30 2.53
C THR A 17 10.41 -0.17 3.39
N ALA A 18 9.38 0.66 3.59
CA ALA A 18 8.21 0.30 4.39
C ALA A 18 7.44 -0.89 3.79
N ILE A 19 7.24 -0.93 2.47
CA ILE A 19 6.62 -2.07 1.78
C ILE A 19 7.46 -3.34 1.98
N GLN A 20 8.77 -3.21 1.80
CA GLN A 20 9.70 -4.34 1.94
C GLN A 20 9.69 -4.89 3.36
N GLU A 21 9.72 -4.03 4.37
CA GLU A 21 9.61 -4.44 5.77
C GLU A 21 8.26 -5.13 6.03
N LEU A 22 7.15 -4.53 5.58
CA LEU A 22 5.82 -5.11 5.78
C LEU A 22 5.69 -6.52 5.20
N LEU A 23 6.29 -6.77 4.04
CA LEU A 23 6.17 -8.05 3.34
C LEU A 23 7.16 -9.10 3.86
N TYR A 24 8.40 -8.70 4.14
CA TYR A 24 9.51 -9.65 4.27
C TYR A 24 10.27 -9.52 5.59
N ARG A 25 9.99 -8.53 6.44
CA ARG A 25 10.57 -8.49 7.77
C ARG A 25 9.86 -9.51 8.65
N ASP A 26 10.67 -10.28 9.37
CA ASP A 26 10.21 -11.26 10.35
C ASP A 26 11.05 -11.12 11.63
N GLU A 27 10.61 -11.76 12.71
CA GLU A 27 11.33 -11.74 13.98
C GLU A 27 11.74 -13.16 14.36
N ASP A 28 13.00 -13.33 14.80
CA ASP A 28 13.47 -14.62 15.31
C ASP A 28 12.96 -14.89 16.74
N GLU A 29 13.33 -16.03 17.31
CA GLU A 29 12.91 -16.39 18.68
C GLU A 29 13.40 -15.41 19.77
N ALA A 30 14.42 -14.59 19.47
CA ALA A 30 14.93 -13.56 20.35
C ALA A 30 14.29 -12.18 20.10
N GLY A 31 13.34 -12.09 19.16
CA GLY A 31 12.71 -10.84 18.74
C GLY A 31 13.62 -9.96 17.88
N MET A 32 14.70 -10.51 17.30
CA MET A 32 15.57 -9.76 16.41
C MET A 32 14.97 -9.73 15.00
N PRO A 33 14.85 -8.55 14.38
CA PRO A 33 14.32 -8.46 13.04
C PRO A 33 15.31 -9.02 12.03
N PHE A 34 14.82 -9.84 11.10
CA PHE A 34 15.58 -10.35 9.97
C PHE A 34 14.77 -10.32 8.68
N TRP A 35 15.45 -10.51 7.56
CA TRP A 35 14.83 -10.56 6.25
C TRP A 35 14.45 -12.00 5.88
N ASN A 36 13.15 -12.24 5.70
CA ASN A 36 12.57 -13.53 5.36
C ASN A 36 11.81 -13.46 4.01
N PRO A 37 12.44 -13.81 2.88
CA PRO A 37 11.78 -13.87 1.57
C PRO A 37 10.66 -14.92 1.51
N GLU A 38 10.69 -15.92 2.40
CA GLU A 38 9.73 -17.02 2.45
C GLU A 38 8.57 -16.74 3.42
N ARG A 39 8.54 -15.55 4.04
CA ARG A 39 7.47 -15.15 4.95
C ARG A 39 6.12 -15.24 4.27
N THR A 40 5.22 -15.99 4.87
CA THR A 40 3.80 -16.03 4.50
C THR A 40 3.05 -14.97 5.29
N TRP A 41 2.08 -14.34 4.65
CA TRP A 41 1.25 -13.32 5.25
C TRP A 41 -0.22 -13.56 4.91
N GLU A 42 -1.11 -13.14 5.80
CA GLU A 42 -2.54 -13.11 5.49
C GLU A 42 -2.82 -11.87 4.63
N GLY A 43 -3.41 -12.08 3.45
CA GLY A 43 -3.59 -11.01 2.47
C GLY A 43 -4.50 -9.89 2.93
N ALA A 44 -5.43 -10.14 3.86
CA ALA A 44 -6.34 -9.13 4.38
C ALA A 44 -5.56 -8.06 5.18
N ASP A 45 -4.75 -8.49 6.14
CA ASP A 45 -4.00 -7.60 7.03
C ASP A 45 -2.97 -6.77 6.24
N ILE A 46 -2.21 -7.42 5.36
CA ILE A 46 -1.22 -6.73 4.52
C ILE A 46 -1.87 -5.73 3.59
N CYS A 47 -3.03 -6.03 3.00
CA CYS A 47 -3.72 -5.09 2.14
C CYS A 47 -4.22 -3.86 2.90
N GLU A 48 -4.66 -4.02 4.15
CA GLU A 48 -5.04 -2.89 5.00
C GLU A 48 -3.83 -2.01 5.34
N GLU A 49 -2.74 -2.60 5.80
CA GLU A 49 -1.51 -1.86 6.14
C GLU A 49 -0.91 -1.15 4.92
N LEU A 50 -0.88 -1.82 3.75
CA LEU A 50 -0.49 -1.19 2.49
C LEU A 50 -1.43 -0.04 2.12
N GLY A 51 -2.74 -0.21 2.30
CA GLY A 51 -3.73 0.84 2.03
C GLY A 51 -3.48 2.10 2.87
N GLN A 52 -3.20 1.90 4.17
CA GLN A 52 -2.84 3.00 5.08
C GLN A 52 -1.52 3.68 4.66
N LEU A 53 -0.50 2.88 4.33
CA LEU A 53 0.79 3.39 3.85
C LEU A 53 0.64 4.21 2.56
N MET A 54 -0.12 3.71 1.57
CA MET A 54 -0.37 4.43 0.32
C MET A 54 -1.19 5.70 0.56
N THR A 55 -2.12 5.69 1.52
CA THR A 55 -2.91 6.87 1.90
C THR A 55 -2.03 7.97 2.48
N HIS A 56 -1.04 7.61 3.30
CA HIS A 56 -0.07 8.57 3.84
C HIS A 56 0.69 9.34 2.75
N TYR A 57 1.01 8.67 1.63
CA TYR A 57 1.68 9.29 0.47
C TYR A 57 0.71 9.86 -0.58
N GLU A 58 -0.59 9.91 -0.28
CA GLU A 58 -1.65 10.39 -1.18
C GLU A 58 -1.72 9.63 -2.52
N LEU A 59 -1.29 8.37 -2.52
CA LEU A 59 -1.23 7.49 -3.69
C LEU A 59 -2.53 6.70 -3.91
N VAL A 60 -3.51 6.84 -3.03
CA VAL A 60 -4.83 6.24 -3.19
C VAL A 60 -5.80 7.22 -3.88
N PRO A 61 -6.71 6.73 -4.73
CA PRO A 61 -7.84 7.52 -5.20
C PRO A 61 -8.67 8.00 -4.00
N LEU A 62 -9.00 9.28 -3.98
CA LEU A 62 -9.88 9.87 -2.96
C LEU A 62 -11.27 10.09 -3.57
N ASP A 63 -12.29 9.90 -2.75
CA ASP A 63 -13.64 10.33 -3.03
C ASP A 63 -13.67 11.87 -3.04
N SER A 64 -14.20 12.44 -4.12
CA SER A 64 -14.13 13.89 -4.35
C SER A 64 -15.02 14.70 -3.40
N ASP A 65 -16.03 14.08 -2.80
CA ASP A 65 -16.99 14.73 -1.92
C ASP A 65 -16.59 14.61 -0.44
N THR A 66 -15.91 13.52 -0.06
CA THR A 66 -15.57 13.23 1.34
C THR A 66 -14.08 13.37 1.68
N ASN A 67 -13.19 13.48 0.69
CA ASN A 67 -11.73 13.40 0.86
C ASN A 67 -11.25 12.12 1.57
N LEU A 68 -12.05 11.06 1.56
CA LEU A 68 -11.69 9.75 2.10
C LEU A 68 -11.17 8.84 0.97
N PRO A 69 -10.34 7.82 1.27
CA PRO A 69 -9.95 6.82 0.28
C PRO A 69 -11.17 6.12 -0.33
N LEU A 70 -11.21 6.00 -1.66
CA LEU A 70 -12.22 5.19 -2.34
C LEU A 70 -12.02 3.72 -1.98
N LEU A 71 -12.90 3.17 -1.15
CA LEU A 71 -12.92 1.74 -0.84
C LEU A 71 -13.73 0.99 -1.90
N LYS A 72 -13.46 -0.32 -2.04
CA LYS A 72 -13.94 -1.18 -3.15
C LYS A 72 -15.47 -1.23 -3.35
N GLY A 73 -16.27 -0.71 -2.41
CA GLY A 73 -17.73 -0.62 -2.51
C GLY A 73 -18.24 0.67 -3.19
N ASP A 74 -17.39 1.68 -3.34
CA ASP A 74 -17.75 3.02 -3.84
C ASP A 74 -17.23 3.29 -5.26
N ILE A 75 -16.57 2.31 -5.87
CA ILE A 75 -16.09 2.41 -7.25
C ILE A 75 -17.26 2.05 -8.18
N PRO A 76 -17.83 2.99 -8.96
CA PRO A 76 -18.83 2.65 -9.95
C PRO A 76 -18.20 1.68 -10.98
N ASP A 77 -18.92 0.58 -11.24
CA ASP A 77 -18.55 -0.56 -12.11
C ASP A 77 -18.07 -0.12 -13.51
N ASP A 78 -18.46 1.09 -13.94
CA ASP A 78 -18.09 1.72 -15.21
C ASP A 78 -16.60 2.08 -15.37
N THR A 79 -15.77 1.94 -14.33
CA THR A 79 -14.32 2.21 -14.44
C THR A 79 -13.48 1.00 -14.89
N ILE A 80 -14.04 -0.22 -14.90
CA ILE A 80 -13.37 -1.39 -15.49
C ILE A 80 -13.70 -1.41 -16.99
N GLY A 81 -12.98 -0.56 -17.74
CA GLY A 81 -13.19 -0.39 -19.16
C GLY A 81 -13.19 -1.71 -19.95
N HIS A 82 -14.32 -1.98 -20.59
CA HIS A 82 -14.42 -2.80 -21.78
C HIS A 82 -13.38 -2.36 -22.81
N ARG A 83 -12.26 -3.09 -22.92
CA ARG A 83 -11.48 -3.12 -24.16
C ARG A 83 -12.14 -4.14 -25.08
N THR A 84 -12.76 -3.62 -26.13
CA THR A 84 -13.15 -4.39 -27.33
C THR A 84 -11.94 -4.80 -28.13
#